data_AF-A0A380S9M9-F1
#
_entry.id   AF-A0A380S9M9-F1
#
_cell.length_a   1.000
_cell.length_b   1.000
_cell.length_c   1.000
_cell.angle_alpha   90.00
_cell.angle_beta   90.00
_cell.angle_gamma   90.00
#
_symmetry.space_group_name_H-M   'P 1'
#
loop_
_entity.id
_entity.type
_entity.pdbx_description
1 polymer ?
#
loop_
_entity_poly.entity_id
_entity_poly.type
_entity_poly.pdbx_seq_one_letter_code
_entity_poly.pdbx_strand_id
1 'polypeptide(L)'
;MQKLSKKEAIEHLSRFRAASDSINDDLTNLSSKLLNMLTDLENKLDKTPEEQAICLKLGTLVEDVIRGTISSNEYNNSLWKDYTKVIKALGSSTDGDSNE
;
A
#
# COMPACT_ATOMS: atom_id res chain seq x y z
N MET A 1 4.49 20.79 -21.80
CA MET A 1 4.37 19.39 -21.31
C MET A 1 4.72 18.47 -22.47
N GLN A 2 5.79 17.67 -22.35
CA GLN A 2 6.10 16.64 -23.34
C GLN A 2 4.97 15.61 -23.34
N LYS A 3 4.36 15.33 -24.50
CA LYS A 3 3.38 14.26 -24.62
C LYS A 3 4.13 12.93 -24.50
N LEU A 4 3.91 12.23 -23.38
CA LEU A 4 4.38 10.85 -23.20
C LEU A 4 3.77 9.95 -24.28
N SER A 5 4.58 9.07 -24.86
CA SER A 5 4.06 8.03 -25.74
C SER A 5 3.21 7.02 -24.94
N LYS A 6 2.28 6.34 -25.60
CA LYS A 6 1.45 5.29 -24.95
C LYS A 6 2.32 4.24 -24.22
N LYS A 7 3.45 3.84 -24.83
CA LYS A 7 4.38 2.88 -24.27
C LYS A 7 5.01 3.39 -22.97
N GLU A 8 5.50 4.63 -22.98
CA GLU A 8 6.09 5.25 -21.79
C GLU A 8 5.05 5.42 -20.68
N ALA A 9 3.81 5.80 -21.02
CA ALA A 9 2.72 5.90 -20.05
C ALA A 9 2.42 4.55 -19.38
N ILE A 10 2.37 3.46 -20.15
CA ILE A 10 2.18 2.09 -19.63
C ILE A 10 3.36 1.68 -18.72
N GLU A 11 4.60 1.99 -19.12
CA GLU A 11 5.79 1.69 -18.32
C GLU A 11 5.81 2.45 -17.00
N HIS A 12 5.51 3.76 -17.01
CA HIS A 12 5.43 4.56 -15.79
C HIS A 12 4.35 4.03 -14.84
N LEU A 13 3.18 3.66 -15.38
CA LEU A 13 2.10 3.06 -14.58
C LEU A 13 2.50 1.70 -13.99
N SER A 14 3.19 0.86 -14.76
CA SER A 14 3.67 -0.44 -14.27
C SER A 14 4.70 -0.29 -13.14
N ARG A 15 5.62 0.67 -13.25
CA ARG A 15 6.62 0.95 -12.20
C ARG A 15 5.97 1.53 -10.96
N PHE A 16 5.03 2.45 -11.13
CA PHE A 16 4.26 3.01 -10.01
C PHE A 16 3.52 1.90 -9.25
N ARG A 17 2.87 0.98 -9.97
CA ARG A 17 2.23 -0.20 -9.37
C ARG A 17 3.23 -1.03 -8.56
N ALA A 18 4.35 -1.42 -9.15
CA ALA A 18 5.33 -2.26 -8.46
C ALA A 18 5.84 -1.60 -7.17
N ALA A 19 6.03 -0.27 -7.19
CA ALA A 19 6.37 0.50 -6.00
C ALA A 19 5.23 0.51 -4.96
N SER A 20 3.98 0.71 -5.39
CA SER A 20 2.80 0.67 -4.51
C SER A 20 2.62 -0.69 -3.84
N ASP A 21 2.82 -1.79 -4.57
CA ASP A 21 2.73 -3.15 -4.03
C ASP A 21 3.85 -3.38 -3.00
N SER A 22 5.09 -2.98 -3.30
CA SER A 22 6.23 -3.07 -2.37
C SER A 22 6.01 -2.29 -1.08
N ILE A 23 5.46 -1.07 -1.14
CA ILE A 23 5.17 -0.27 0.05
C ILE A 23 4.14 -0.97 0.94
N ASN A 24 3.13 -1.60 0.32
CA ASN A 24 2.11 -2.32 1.07
C ASN A 24 2.67 -3.56 1.78
N ASP A 25 3.60 -4.27 1.15
CA ASP A 25 4.31 -5.40 1.76
C ASP A 25 5.18 -4.95 2.95
N ASP A 26 5.89 -3.83 2.81
CA ASP A 26 6.70 -3.25 3.88
C ASP A 26 5.85 -2.82 5.09
N LEU A 27 4.71 -2.17 4.83
CA LEU A 27 3.75 -1.79 5.88
C LEU A 27 3.16 -3.02 6.59
N THR A 28 2.84 -4.07 5.84
CA THR A 28 2.32 -5.33 6.41
C THR A 28 3.37 -6.01 7.30
N ASN A 29 4.63 -6.04 6.85
CA ASN A 29 5.74 -6.58 7.62
C ASN A 29 6.01 -5.78 8.90
N LEU A 30 5.97 -4.45 8.82
CA LEU A 30 6.14 -3.57 9.97
C LEU A 30 5.01 -3.77 10.99
N SER A 31 3.76 -3.81 10.52
CA SER A 31 2.57 -4.06 11.35
C SER A 31 2.71 -5.37 12.12
N SER A 32 3.13 -6.44 11.44
CA SER A 32 3.32 -7.77 12.03
C SER A 32 4.40 -7.75 13.13
N LYS A 33 5.53 -7.07 12.89
CA LYS A 33 6.60 -6.94 13.89
C LYS A 33 6.13 -6.16 15.12
N LEU A 34 5.42 -5.07 14.94
CA LEU A 34 4.90 -4.26 16.05
C LEU A 34 3.85 -5.02 16.87
N LEU A 35 2.96 -5.77 16.21
CA LEU A 35 1.97 -6.64 16.87
C LEU A 35 2.63 -7.73 17.71
N ASN A 36 3.69 -8.36 17.19
CA ASN A 36 4.44 -9.36 17.94
C ASN A 36 5.10 -8.74 19.17
N MET A 37 5.74 -7.57 19.04
CA MET A 37 6.32 -6.86 20.18
C MET A 37 5.28 -6.48 21.23
N LEU A 38 4.09 -6.02 20.79
CA LEU A 38 2.99 -5.70 21.69
C LEU A 38 2.51 -6.95 22.44
N THR A 39 2.37 -8.07 21.73
CA THR A 39 1.94 -9.35 22.30
C THR A 39 2.94 -9.86 23.33
N ASP A 40 4.24 -9.78 23.04
CA ASP A 40 5.31 -10.16 23.97
C ASP A 40 5.29 -9.29 25.23
N LEU A 41 5.08 -7.98 25.07
CA LEU A 41 4.91 -7.06 26.19
C LEU A 41 3.65 -7.40 26.99
N GLU A 42 2.49 -7.54 26.35
CA GLU A 42 1.20 -7.86 26.99
C GLU A 42 1.26 -9.16 27.80
N ASN A 43 1.98 -10.17 27.32
CA ASN A 43 2.12 -11.46 28.02
C ASN A 43 3.08 -11.42 29.22
N LYS A 44 3.86 -10.35 29.40
CA LYS A 44 4.71 -10.19 30.59
C LYS A 44 3.86 -9.96 31.83
N LEU A 45 3.89 -10.85 32.82
CA LEU A 45 3.04 -10.77 34.02
C LEU A 45 3.49 -9.69 35.03
N ASP A 46 4.77 -9.32 35.00
CA ASP A 46 5.47 -8.45 35.94
C ASP A 46 5.95 -7.15 35.27
N LYS A 47 5.02 -6.41 34.65
CA LYS A 47 5.34 -5.11 34.03
C LYS A 47 5.62 -4.04 35.08
N THR A 48 6.70 -3.29 34.90
CA THR A 48 6.88 -2.03 35.64
C THR A 48 5.91 -0.95 35.13
N PRO A 49 5.66 0.12 35.90
CA PRO A 49 4.85 1.25 35.43
C PRO A 49 5.37 1.87 34.12
N GLU A 50 6.69 1.92 33.92
CA GLU A 50 7.32 2.40 32.70
C GLU A 50 7.03 1.47 31.51
N GLU A 51 7.13 0.16 31.72
CA GLU A 51 6.80 -0.85 30.69
C GLU A 51 5.32 -0.81 30.32
N GLN A 52 4.43 -0.59 31.29
CA GLN A 52 2.99 -0.39 31.06
C GLN A 52 2.74 0.85 30.18
N ALA A 53 3.44 1.96 30.47
CA ALA A 53 3.32 3.19 29.68
C ALA A 53 3.86 3.03 28.24
N ILE A 54 4.95 2.26 28.07
CA ILE A 54 5.48 1.90 26.74
C ILE A 54 4.47 1.02 25.99
N CYS A 55 3.89 0.02 26.65
CA CYS A 55 2.89 -0.88 26.07
C CYS A 55 1.69 -0.11 25.53
N LEU A 56 1.16 0.86 26.29
CA LEU A 56 0.05 1.71 25.85
C LEU A 56 0.42 2.55 24.61
N LYS A 57 1.61 3.17 24.61
CA LYS A 57 2.08 3.97 23.46
C LYS A 57 2.30 3.12 22.21
N LEU A 58 2.86 1.92 22.38
CA LEU A 58 3.03 0.95 21.29
C LEU A 58 1.68 0.50 20.76
N GLY A 59 0.68 0.28 21.63
CA GLY A 59 -0.68 -0.07 21.23
C GLY A 59 -1.30 0.98 20.32
N THR A 60 -1.22 2.27 20.70
CA THR A 60 -1.71 3.37 19.86
C THR A 60 -0.96 3.44 18.52
N LEU A 61 0.36 3.26 18.52
CA LEU A 61 1.16 3.27 17.30
C LEU A 61 0.78 2.11 16.37
N VAL A 62 0.53 0.92 16.92
CA VAL A 62 0.08 -0.25 16.17
C VAL A 62 -1.28 0.01 15.53
N GLU A 63 -2.23 0.60 16.25
CA GLU A 63 -3.54 0.96 15.69
C GLU A 63 -3.44 1.93 14.51
N ASP A 64 -2.59 2.95 14.63
CA ASP A 64 -2.35 3.92 13.55
C ASP A 64 -1.73 3.25 12.33
N VAL A 65 -0.76 2.36 12.53
CA VAL A 65 -0.10 1.61 11.46
C VAL A 65 -1.06 0.62 10.79
N ILE A 66 -1.92 -0.07 11.55
CA ILE A 66 -2.96 -0.95 11.00
C ILE A 66 -3.94 -0.13 10.17
N ARG A 67 -4.40 1.02 10.68
CA ARG A 67 -5.30 1.91 9.95
C ARG A 67 -4.68 2.40 8.66
N GLY A 68 -3.41 2.83 8.71
CA GLY A 68 -2.64 3.23 7.53
C GLY A 68 -2.49 2.12 6.51
N THR A 69 -2.30 0.88 6.95
CA THR A 69 -2.22 -0.31 6.09
C THR A 69 -3.56 -0.59 5.40
N ILE A 70 -4.67 -0.54 6.13
CA ILE A 70 -6.02 -0.72 5.56
C ILE A 70 -6.30 0.36 4.50
N SER A 71 -6.07 1.63 4.84
CA SER A 71 -6.28 2.74 3.91
C SER A 71 -5.36 2.66 2.69
N SER A 72 -4.10 2.24 2.85
CA SER A 72 -3.16 2.05 1.73
C SER A 72 -3.61 0.92 0.81
N ASN A 73 -4.12 -0.18 1.37
CA ASN A 73 -4.67 -1.28 0.59
C ASN A 73 -5.93 -0.86 -0.18
N GLU A 74 -6.84 -0.12 0.45
CA GLU A 74 -8.02 0.45 -0.23
C GLU A 74 -7.62 1.40 -1.36
N TYR A 75 -6.64 2.27 -1.12
CA TYR A 75 -6.10 3.18 -2.12
C TYR A 75 -5.46 2.43 -3.30
N ASN A 76 -4.61 1.43 -3.03
CA ASN A 76 -4.01 0.58 -4.06
C ASN A 76 -5.08 -0.17 -4.87
N ASN A 77 -6.14 -0.67 -4.23
CA ASN A 77 -7.26 -1.32 -4.93
C ASN A 77 -8.04 -0.35 -5.82
N SER A 78 -8.22 0.90 -5.39
CA SER A 78 -8.83 1.94 -6.23
C SER A 78 -7.95 2.27 -7.44
N LEU A 79 -6.65 2.47 -7.21
CA LEU A 79 -5.66 2.68 -8.27
C LEU A 79 -5.65 1.54 -9.27
N TRP A 80 -5.79 0.29 -8.82
CA TRP A 80 -5.87 -0.88 -9.70
C TRP A 80 -7.06 -0.82 -10.66
N LYS A 81 -8.23 -0.43 -10.15
CA LYS A 81 -9.44 -0.29 -10.98
C LYS A 81 -9.23 0.76 -12.06
N ASP A 82 -8.64 1.90 -11.70
CA ASP A 82 -8.41 2.99 -12.67
C ASP A 82 -7.26 2.67 -13.64
N TYR A 83 -6.20 2.02 -13.17
CA TYR A 83 -5.14 1.45 -14.02
C TYR A 83 -5.74 0.52 -15.09
N THR A 84 -6.58 -0.43 -14.68
CA THR A 84 -7.17 -1.41 -15.60
C THR A 84 -8.02 -0.72 -16.67
N LYS A 85 -8.76 0.33 -16.29
CA LYS A 85 -9.53 1.14 -17.26
C LYS A 85 -8.62 1.88 -18.23
N VAL A 86 -7.55 2.52 -17.73
CA VAL A 86 -6.60 3.29 -18.55
C VAL A 86 -5.85 2.38 -19.52
N ILE A 87 -5.34 1.24 -19.07
CA ILE A 87 -4.66 0.26 -19.94
C ILE A 87 -5.61 -0.25 -21.02
N LYS A 88 -6.85 -0.61 -20.66
CA LYS A 88 -7.87 -1.02 -21.65
C LYS A 88 -8.13 0.09 -22.66
N ALA A 89 -8.34 1.33 -22.22
CA ALA A 89 -8.57 2.46 -23.12
C ALA A 89 -7.37 2.73 -24.06
N LEU A 90 -6.14 2.60 -23.56
CA LEU A 90 -4.92 2.76 -24.34
C LEU A 90 -4.72 1.62 -25.37
N GLY A 91 -5.13 0.39 -25.02
CA GLY A 91 -5.06 -0.79 -25.89
C GLY A 91 -6.23 -0.93 -26.88
N SER A 92 -7.41 -0.41 -26.56
CA SER A 92 -8.58 -0.40 -27.46
C SER A 92 -8.52 0.71 -28.52
N SER A 93 -7.75 1.77 -28.27
CA SER A 93 -7.54 2.86 -29.23
C SER A 93 -6.54 2.52 -30.36
N THR A 94 -6.38 1.23 -30.66
CA THR A 94 -5.61 0.68 -31.79
C THR A 94 -6.48 -0.04 -32.81
N ASP A 95 -7.75 -0.36 -32.48
CA ASP A 95 -8.66 -1.10 -33.37
C ASP A 95 -9.62 -0.18 -34.18
N GLY A 96 -9.42 1.14 -34.14
CA GLY A 96 -10.35 2.11 -34.74
C GLY A 96 -9.78 2.97 -35.88
N ASP A 97 -8.50 2.86 -36.23
CA ASP A 97 -7.85 3.74 -37.22
C ASP A 97 -7.29 2.97 -38.43
N SER A 98 -7.95 1.85 -38.75
CA SER A 98 -7.75 1.13 -40.02
C SER A 98 -9.10 0.89 -40.69
N ASN A 99 -9.74 1.97 -41.13
CA ASN A 99 -10.37 2.10 -42.44
C ASN A 99 -11.12 3.44 -42.56
N GLU A 100 -10.89 4.07 -43.72
CA GLU A 100 -11.52 5.28 -44.31
C GLU A 100 -10.96 6.66 -43.95
#